data_AF-A0A6V7JJ70-F1
#
_entry.id   AF-A0A6V7JJ70-F1
#
_cell.length_a   1.000
_cell.length_b   1.000
_cell.length_c   1.000
_cell.angle_alpha   90.00
_cell.angle_beta   90.00
_cell.angle_gamma   90.00
#
_symmetry.space_group_name_H-M   'P 1'
#
loop_
_entity.id
_entity.type
_entity.pdbx_description
1 polymer ?
#
loop_
_entity_poly.entity_id
_entity_poly.type
_entity_poly.pdbx_seq_one_letter_code
_entity_poly.pdbx_strand_id
1 'polypeptide(L)'
;TFIHYVYDDPQMNLKRYGQEQVPLYNLSNIKVPLAIFRGDNDPVSIDDDVQRFLPLFKNSKRIFYETIDDVSFTHWDFVASKKGKEMVYGRMLEIIDKFSGDDF
;
A
#
# COMPACT_ATOMS: atom_id res chain seq x y z
N THR A 1 -7.41 0.07 12.44
CA THR A 1 -8.58 -0.09 11.54
C THR A 1 -8.48 0.95 10.44
N PHE A 2 -8.83 0.62 9.19
CA PHE A 2 -8.74 1.56 8.07
C PHE A 2 -10.14 2.11 7.72
N ILE A 3 -10.43 3.31 8.22
CA ILE A 3 -11.73 3.98 8.12
C ILE A 3 -11.57 5.36 7.47
N HIS A 4 -12.70 5.93 7.05
CA HIS A 4 -12.76 7.33 6.68
C HIS A 4 -12.47 8.22 7.90
N TYR A 5 -12.24 9.51 7.65
CA TYR A 5 -12.00 10.47 8.72
C TYR A 5 -13.22 10.59 9.64
N VAL A 6 -13.00 10.55 10.95
CA VAL A 6 -14.05 10.73 11.96
C VAL A 6 -14.13 12.21 12.30
N TYR A 7 -15.24 12.86 11.94
CA TYR A 7 -15.51 14.22 12.37
C TYR A 7 -15.99 14.24 13.83
N ASP A 8 -15.57 15.26 14.57
CA ASP A 8 -15.95 15.46 15.98
C ASP A 8 -17.47 15.65 16.16
N ASP A 9 -18.12 16.26 15.17
CA ASP A 9 -19.57 16.40 15.10
C ASP A 9 -20.19 15.20 14.34
N PRO A 10 -21.03 14.36 14.99
CA PRO A 10 -21.71 13.24 14.32
C PRO A 10 -22.59 13.67 13.15
N GLN A 11 -23.16 14.87 13.17
CA GLN A 11 -23.95 15.40 12.06
C GLN A 11 -23.09 15.63 10.81
N MET A 12 -21.80 15.92 10.99
CA MET A 12 -20.86 16.02 9.88
C MET A 12 -20.53 14.65 9.29
N ASN A 13 -20.43 13.59 10.09
CA ASN A 13 -20.31 12.22 9.57
C ASN A 13 -21.54 11.84 8.74
N LEU A 14 -22.75 12.11 9.27
CA LEU A 14 -24.00 11.89 8.55
C LEU A 14 -24.06 12.66 7.23
N LYS A 15 -23.69 13.95 7.25
CA LYS A 15 -23.67 14.79 6.03
C LYS A 15 -22.65 14.32 5.00
N ARG A 16 -21.48 13.84 5.44
CA ARG A 16 -20.38 13.44 4.54
C ARG A 16 -20.53 12.03 4.00
N TYR A 17 -21.04 11.11 4.83
CA TYR A 17 -21.04 9.68 4.55
C TYR A 17 -22.45 9.08 4.45
N GLY A 18 -23.50 9.85 4.74
CA GLY A 18 -24.88 9.37 4.78
C GLY A 18 -25.22 8.53 6.01
N GLN A 19 -24.29 8.39 6.96
CA GLN A 19 -24.45 7.63 8.20
C GLN A 19 -23.58 8.23 9.32
N GLU A 20 -24.05 8.16 10.57
CA GLU A 20 -23.28 8.65 11.72
C GLU A 20 -22.04 7.77 12.00
N GLN A 21 -22.19 6.45 11.86
CA GLN A 21 -21.08 5.51 11.98
C GLN A 21 -20.14 5.64 10.79
N VAL A 22 -18.87 5.92 11.02
CA VAL A 22 -17.91 6.15 9.93
C VAL A 22 -17.61 4.84 9.19
N PRO A 23 -17.69 4.82 7.85
CA PRO A 23 -17.51 3.60 7.06
C PRO A 23 -16.04 3.14 6.99
N LEU A 24 -15.86 1.83 6.88
CA LEU A 24 -14.59 1.18 6.59
C LEU A 24 -14.23 1.27 5.11
N TYR A 25 -12.95 1.38 4.79
CA TYR A 25 -12.48 1.13 3.43
C TYR A 25 -12.47 -0.38 3.17
N ASN A 26 -13.30 -0.84 2.25
CA ASN A 26 -13.32 -2.24 1.84
C ASN A 26 -12.19 -2.52 0.84
N LEU A 27 -11.05 -3.02 1.33
CA LEU A 27 -9.88 -3.32 0.50
C LEU A 27 -10.09 -4.46 -0.50
N SER A 28 -11.13 -5.29 -0.33
CA SER A 28 -11.52 -6.27 -1.35
C SER A 28 -12.09 -5.62 -2.62
N ASN A 29 -12.35 -4.31 -2.61
CA ASN A 29 -12.69 -3.57 -3.82
C ASN A 29 -11.48 -3.28 -4.72
N ILE A 30 -10.25 -3.47 -4.22
CA ILE A 30 -9.04 -3.34 -5.03
C ILE A 30 -8.89 -4.59 -5.90
N LYS A 31 -9.06 -4.41 -7.21
CA LYS A 31 -9.03 -5.49 -8.22
C LYS A 31 -7.84 -5.41 -9.18
N VAL A 32 -6.99 -4.39 -9.04
CA VAL A 32 -5.82 -4.19 -9.88
C VAL A 32 -4.64 -5.00 -9.35
N PRO A 33 -3.70 -5.45 -10.20
CA PRO A 33 -2.43 -6.01 -9.73
C PRO A 33 -1.71 -5.01 -8.81
N LEU A 34 -1.04 -5.53 -7.77
CA LEU A 34 -0.29 -4.74 -6.81
C LEU A 34 1.17 -5.19 -6.78
N ALA A 35 2.08 -4.24 -6.77
CA ALA A 35 3.46 -4.44 -6.37
C ALA A 35 3.71 -3.60 -5.11
N ILE A 36 4.10 -4.27 -4.01
CA ILE A 36 4.27 -3.67 -2.70
C ILE A 36 5.74 -3.83 -2.32
N PHE A 37 6.41 -2.71 -2.08
CA PHE A 37 7.78 -2.65 -1.57
C PHE A 37 7.76 -2.14 -0.14
N ARG A 38 8.49 -2.79 0.76
CA ARG A 38 8.56 -2.43 2.18
C ARG A 38 10.00 -2.27 2.64
N GLY A 39 10.30 -1.20 3.37
CA GLY A 39 11.61 -1.02 4.01
C GLY A 39 11.67 -1.86 5.29
N ASP A 40 12.76 -2.61 5.50
CA ASP A 40 12.82 -3.56 6.61
C ASP A 40 12.79 -2.89 8.00
N ASN A 41 13.32 -1.68 8.08
CA ASN A 41 13.34 -0.86 9.30
C ASN A 41 12.49 0.41 9.16
N ASP A 42 11.44 0.38 8.33
CA ASP A 42 10.52 1.52 8.17
C ASP A 42 9.64 1.69 9.43
N PRO A 43 9.75 2.82 10.16
CA PRO A 43 8.99 3.05 11.38
C PRO A 43 7.54 3.49 11.15
N VAL A 44 7.15 3.81 9.91
CA VAL A 44 5.81 4.24 9.52
C VAL A 44 5.03 3.08 8.93
N SER A 45 5.65 2.31 8.03
CA SER A 45 5.07 1.13 7.38
C SER A 45 5.72 -0.15 7.93
N ILE A 46 5.46 -0.42 9.22
CA ILE A 46 6.00 -1.57 9.94
C ILE A 46 5.46 -2.90 9.37
N ASP A 47 6.22 -3.99 9.52
CA ASP A 47 5.86 -5.30 8.95
C ASP A 47 4.49 -5.78 9.46
N ASP A 48 4.24 -5.66 10.78
CA ASP A 48 2.99 -6.12 11.39
C ASP A 48 1.73 -5.53 10.72
N ASP A 49 1.77 -4.24 10.39
CA ASP A 49 0.67 -3.59 9.69
C ASP A 49 0.57 -4.10 8.25
N VAL A 50 1.69 -4.21 7.52
CA VAL A 50 1.67 -4.73 6.15
C VAL A 50 1.14 -6.17 6.10
N GLN A 51 1.63 -7.05 6.96
CA GLN A 51 1.17 -8.45 7.08
C GLN A 51 -0.32 -8.53 7.41
N ARG A 52 -0.83 -7.60 8.23
CA ARG A 52 -2.26 -7.52 8.53
C ARG A 52 -3.10 -7.09 7.32
N PHE A 53 -2.59 -6.21 6.47
CA PHE A 53 -3.31 -5.70 5.31
C PHE A 53 -3.24 -6.62 4.09
N LEU A 54 -2.15 -7.35 3.89
CA LEU A 54 -1.96 -8.23 2.72
C LEU A 54 -3.15 -9.18 2.44
N PRO A 55 -3.73 -9.89 3.44
CA PRO A 55 -4.89 -10.77 3.22
C PRO A 55 -6.18 -10.03 2.83
N LEU A 56 -6.28 -8.72 3.10
CA LEU A 56 -7.48 -7.93 2.82
C LEU A 56 -7.62 -7.61 1.32
N PHE A 57 -6.51 -7.65 0.56
CA PHE A 57 -6.49 -7.46 -0.89
C PHE A 57 -6.88 -8.71 -1.69
N LYS A 58 -7.73 -9.58 -1.12
CA LYS A 58 -8.10 -10.91 -1.64
C LYS A 58 -8.62 -10.97 -3.09
N ASN A 59 -9.09 -9.85 -3.64
CA ASN A 59 -9.63 -9.77 -5.00
C ASN A 59 -8.64 -9.10 -5.99
N SER A 60 -7.44 -8.75 -5.53
CA SER A 60 -6.38 -8.31 -6.42
C SER A 60 -5.99 -9.46 -7.34
N LYS A 61 -5.85 -9.17 -8.64
CA LYS A 61 -5.49 -10.18 -9.65
C LYS A 61 -4.12 -10.83 -9.37
N ARG A 62 -3.20 -10.07 -8.77
CA ARG A 62 -1.85 -10.51 -8.43
C ARG A 62 -1.22 -9.57 -7.42
N ILE A 63 -0.48 -10.11 -6.46
CA ILE A 63 0.26 -9.33 -5.47
C ILE A 63 1.71 -9.76 -5.51
N PHE A 64 2.60 -8.80 -5.76
CA PHE A 64 4.03 -8.93 -5.50
C PHE A 64 4.35 -8.19 -4.20
N TYR A 65 5.09 -8.85 -3.32
CA TYR A 65 5.53 -8.28 -2.07
C TYR A 65 7.04 -8.50 -1.95
N GLU A 66 7.79 -7.41 -1.82
CA GLU A 66 9.25 -7.44 -1.70
C GLU A 66 9.68 -6.53 -0.55
N THR A 67 10.50 -7.09 0.36
CA THR A 67 11.18 -6.31 1.39
C THR A 67 12.53 -5.86 0.86
N ILE A 68 12.85 -4.58 1.07
CA ILE A 68 14.13 -4.00 0.71
C ILE A 68 15.20 -4.46 1.70
N ASP A 69 16.17 -5.22 1.21
CA ASP A 69 17.27 -5.80 2.00
C ASP A 69 18.37 -4.77 2.29
N ASP A 70 17.99 -3.71 3.00
CA ASP A 70 18.91 -2.72 3.60
C ASP A 70 18.22 -2.09 4.81
N VAL A 71 18.73 -2.40 6.00
CA VAL A 71 18.18 -1.88 7.28
C VAL A 71 18.28 -0.36 7.43
N SER A 72 19.10 0.31 6.61
CA SER A 72 19.17 1.77 6.54
C SER A 72 18.12 2.38 5.61
N PHE A 73 17.44 1.57 4.79
CA PHE A 73 16.41 2.01 3.86
C PHE A 73 15.06 2.07 4.58
N THR A 74 14.62 3.28 4.89
CA THR A 74 13.41 3.57 5.68
C THR A 74 12.37 4.33 4.86
N HIS A 75 11.34 4.86 5.52
CA HIS A 75 10.19 5.49 4.87
C HIS A 75 10.54 6.55 3.82
N TRP A 76 11.48 7.46 4.16
CA TRP A 76 11.84 8.58 3.29
C TRP A 76 12.72 8.15 2.12
N ASP A 77 13.38 7.00 2.22
CA ASP A 77 14.31 6.53 1.22
C ASP A 77 13.61 6.14 -0.09
N PHE A 78 12.35 5.71 -0.02
CA PHE A 78 11.49 5.45 -1.17
C PHE A 78 11.28 6.67 -2.07
N VAL A 79 11.51 7.89 -1.57
CA VAL A 79 11.30 9.13 -2.33
C VAL A 79 12.62 9.85 -2.58
N ALA A 80 13.49 9.93 -1.57
CA ALA A 80 14.64 10.84 -1.57
C ALA A 80 16.01 10.14 -1.62
N SER A 81 16.07 8.81 -1.45
CA SER A 81 17.36 8.13 -1.39
C SER A 81 18.01 8.03 -2.75
N LYS A 82 19.33 8.24 -2.79
CA LYS A 82 20.14 7.93 -3.98
C LYS A 82 20.13 6.43 -4.29
N LYS A 83 19.87 5.58 -3.29
CA LYS A 83 19.75 4.11 -3.43
C LYS A 83 18.43 3.69 -4.07
N GLY A 84 17.40 4.56 -4.11
CA GLY A 84 16.06 4.22 -4.59
C GLY A 84 16.03 3.70 -6.02
N LYS A 85 16.93 4.19 -6.89
CA LYS A 85 17.05 3.70 -8.27
C LYS A 85 17.39 2.21 -8.33
N GLU A 86 18.40 1.79 -7.58
CA GLU A 86 18.92 0.42 -7.60
C GLU A 86 18.03 -0.52 -6.80
N MET A 87 17.50 -0.07 -5.66
CA MET A 87 16.78 -0.93 -4.74
C MET A 87 15.27 -1.04 -5.02
N VAL A 88 14.66 -0.04 -5.66
CA VAL A 88 13.20 0.01 -5.87
C VAL A 88 12.86 0.23 -7.34
N TYR A 89 13.35 1.31 -7.95
CA TYR A 89 12.83 1.76 -9.25
C TYR A 89 13.21 0.84 -10.41
N GLY A 90 14.43 0.29 -10.42
CA GLY A 90 14.82 -0.71 -11.43
C GLY A 90 13.90 -1.91 -11.41
N ARG A 91 13.65 -2.45 -10.21
CA ARG A 91 12.74 -3.57 -10.01
C ARG A 91 11.28 -3.24 -10.35
N MET A 92 10.82 -2.05 -10.00
CA MET A 92 9.50 -1.56 -10.37
C MET A 92 9.31 -1.52 -11.90
N LEU A 93 10.30 -1.00 -12.63
CA LEU A 93 10.27 -0.95 -14.10
C LEU A 93 10.24 -2.35 -14.71
N GLU A 94 11.03 -3.30 -14.20
CA GLU A 94 10.97 -4.70 -14.65
C GLU A 94 9.57 -5.31 -14.47
N ILE A 95 8.89 -5.01 -13.36
CA ILE A 95 7.53 -5.48 -13.12
C ILE A 95 6.58 -4.84 -14.13
N ILE A 96 6.67 -3.53 -14.34
CA ILE A 96 5.84 -2.79 -15.31
C ILE A 96 6.03 -3.35 -16.73
N ASP A 97 7.26 -3.57 -17.17
CA ASP A 97 7.57 -4.11 -18.49
C ASP A 97 6.97 -5.51 -18.67
N LYS A 98 7.05 -6.37 -17.65
CA LYS A 98 6.40 -7.69 -17.65
C LYS A 98 4.88 -7.62 -17.77
N PHE A 99 4.24 -6.55 -17.33
CA PHE A 99 2.81 -6.31 -17.50
C PHE A 99 2.45 -5.63 -18.83
N SER A 100 3.44 -5.08 -19.54
CA SER A 100 3.25 -4.32 -20.78
C SER A 100 3.46 -5.17 -22.04
N GLY A 101 4.17 -6.29 -21.92
CA GLY A 101 4.21 -7.33 -22.97
C GLY A 101 2.93 -8.18 -22.91
N ASP A 102 2.39 -8.50 -24.08
CA ASP A 102 1.15 -9.28 -24.29
C ASP A 102 1.16 -10.73 -23.72
N ASP A 103 2.08 -11.07 -22.82
CA ASP A 103 2.24 -12.39 -22.19
C ASP A 103 1.42 -12.56 -20.90
N PHE A 104 0.39 -11.73 -20.67
CA PHE A 104 -0.58 -11.86 -19.57
C PHE A 104 -2.02 -11.54 -19.95
#